data_AF-A0A420ERR4-F1
#
_entry.id   AF-A0A420ERR4-F1
#
_cell.length_a   1.000
_cell.length_b   1.000
_cell.length_c   1.000
_cell.angle_alpha   90.00
_cell.angle_beta   90.00
_cell.angle_gamma   90.00
#
_symmetry.space_group_name_H-M   'P 1'
#
loop_
_entity.id
_entity.type
_entity.pdbx_description
1 polymer ?
#
loop_
_entity_poly.entity_id
_entity_poly.type
_entity_poly.pdbx_seq_one_letter_code
_entity_poly.pdbx_strand_id
1 'polypeptide(L)'
;MPKPVVSLDAYVLPDDHRIFKVSPGKTYRFYKEVKRSNAIFLDVRGLDHLDGHPNTWSDQAIAKAIATDRWDRELKSRARGNDPKGSKAINRTDRTRLGFLKALLGEAQKGDLVVVPVEGYAKDVLIGELLDEPWDTKTIVAQDGEDGEFTYIGRRVKWKAAQSKRFFSGEMIKALHTQTAVFQIGRSLHEEVYRLAYRNFVYRGNFVAEFHTGKARFTSEDSAVLSAWLNGFDYLQSRLGGGGALPASFYEMGLSQVPDDQAADLTINVNSPGAYVLKSPGGFALALVGMFALSGCDSKTVVDNGVTVELKTVGVGSNAAGTAIEECINDMAVALGEARLDQASDLCARAGKDAKVTTAASLKTVPKARK
;
A
#
# COMPACT_ATOMS: atom_id res chain seq x y z
N MET A 1 13.22 23.73 23.57
CA MET A 1 12.39 24.23 22.44
C MET A 1 11.29 23.20 22.17
N PRO A 2 10.18 23.48 21.44
CA PRO A 2 9.22 22.41 21.14
C PRO A 2 9.88 21.31 20.30
N LYS A 3 9.57 20.04 20.59
CA LYS A 3 10.08 18.89 19.83
C LYS A 3 9.60 18.97 18.37
N PRO A 4 10.48 18.75 17.38
CA PRO A 4 10.05 18.56 15.99
C PRO A 4 9.08 17.38 15.87
N VAL A 5 8.04 17.53 15.06
CA VAL A 5 7.07 16.45 14.79
C VAL A 5 7.20 16.02 13.34
N VAL A 6 7.54 14.74 13.14
CA VAL A 6 7.73 14.13 11.82
C VAL A 6 6.55 13.21 11.51
N SER A 7 5.88 13.47 10.40
CA SER A 7 4.81 12.62 9.86
C SER A 7 5.36 11.78 8.72
N LEU A 8 5.41 10.45 8.88
CA LEU A 8 6.11 9.55 7.94
C LEU A 8 5.25 9.04 6.77
N ASP A 9 3.95 9.36 6.77
CA ASP A 9 2.93 8.74 5.88
C ASP A 9 3.06 7.21 5.80
N ALA A 10 3.48 6.59 6.91
CA ALA A 10 3.63 5.16 7.01
C ALA A 10 2.39 4.52 7.64
N TYR A 11 1.99 3.37 7.11
CA TYR A 11 0.78 2.67 7.51
C TYR A 11 1.11 1.46 8.40
N VAL A 12 0.59 1.45 9.63
CA VAL A 12 0.66 0.26 10.49
C VAL A 12 -0.49 -0.67 10.12
N LEU A 13 -0.16 -1.85 9.61
CA LEU A 13 -1.10 -2.84 9.10
C LEU A 13 -1.31 -3.97 10.11
N PRO A 14 -2.55 -4.39 10.37
CA PRO A 14 -2.84 -5.57 11.19
C PRO A 14 -2.21 -6.85 10.63
N ASP A 15 -1.85 -7.79 11.51
CA ASP A 15 -1.28 -9.09 11.09
C ASP A 15 -2.28 -9.97 10.33
N ASP A 16 -3.58 -9.75 10.55
CA ASP A 16 -4.69 -10.41 9.88
C ASP A 16 -5.25 -9.59 8.71
N HIS A 17 -4.62 -8.49 8.33
CA HIS A 17 -5.03 -7.64 7.22
C HIS A 17 -5.14 -8.44 5.91
N ARG A 18 -6.27 -8.33 5.22
CA ARG A 18 -6.56 -9.11 4.02
C ARG A 18 -6.48 -8.27 2.76
N ILE A 19 -6.15 -8.96 1.67
CA ILE A 19 -6.14 -8.38 0.33
C ILE A 19 -6.99 -9.25 -0.56
N PHE A 20 -7.98 -8.67 -1.22
CA PHE A 20 -8.88 -9.38 -2.12
C PHE A 20 -8.61 -8.98 -3.57
N LYS A 21 -8.47 -9.94 -4.47
CA LYS A 21 -8.60 -9.68 -5.91
C LYS A 21 -10.08 -9.59 -6.23
N VAL A 22 -10.50 -8.54 -6.93
CA VAL A 22 -11.91 -8.35 -7.36
C VAL A 22 -11.96 -8.05 -8.85
N SER A 23 -12.51 -8.96 -9.65
CA SER A 23 -12.75 -8.75 -11.07
C SER A 23 -14.00 -7.88 -11.30
N PRO A 24 -13.89 -6.75 -12.02
CA PRO A 24 -15.01 -5.84 -12.28
C PRO A 24 -15.87 -6.36 -13.44
N GLY A 25 -16.52 -7.51 -13.22
CA GLY A 25 -17.34 -8.22 -14.20
C GLY A 25 -16.57 -9.04 -15.23
N LYS A 26 -17.33 -9.76 -16.07
CA LYS A 26 -16.75 -10.56 -17.17
C LYS A 26 -15.95 -9.64 -18.09
N THR A 27 -14.78 -10.10 -18.52
CA THR A 27 -13.83 -9.33 -19.37
C THR A 27 -13.54 -7.93 -18.83
N TYR A 28 -13.59 -7.73 -17.51
CA TYR A 28 -13.28 -6.47 -16.84
C TYR A 28 -14.14 -5.27 -17.30
N ARG A 29 -15.35 -5.53 -17.84
CA ARG A 29 -16.19 -4.52 -18.48
C ARG A 29 -16.60 -3.36 -17.57
N PHE A 30 -16.72 -3.57 -16.26
CA PHE A 30 -17.06 -2.53 -15.30
C PHE A 30 -15.85 -1.82 -14.71
N TYR A 31 -14.64 -2.05 -15.22
CA TYR A 31 -13.43 -1.44 -14.67
C TYR A 31 -13.52 0.10 -14.60
N LYS A 32 -14.02 0.74 -15.66
CA LYS A 32 -14.21 2.20 -15.70
C LYS A 32 -15.22 2.66 -14.64
N GLU A 33 -16.29 1.89 -14.45
CA GLU A 33 -17.34 2.23 -13.50
C GLU A 33 -16.87 2.07 -12.05
N VAL A 34 -16.18 0.96 -11.75
CA VAL A 34 -15.58 0.73 -10.43
C VAL A 34 -14.62 1.87 -10.08
N LYS A 35 -13.77 2.29 -11.03
CA LYS A 35 -12.88 3.44 -10.86
C LYS A 35 -13.66 4.74 -10.61
N ARG A 36 -14.65 5.05 -11.44
CA ARG A 36 -15.45 6.29 -11.41
C ARG A 36 -16.30 6.41 -10.14
N SER A 37 -16.95 5.33 -9.75
CA SER A 37 -17.91 5.30 -8.63
C SER A 37 -17.23 5.22 -7.25
N ASN A 38 -15.91 5.01 -7.20
CA ASN A 38 -15.15 4.73 -5.98
C ASN A 38 -15.81 3.61 -5.17
N ALA A 39 -16.22 2.54 -5.85
CA ALA A 39 -16.87 1.40 -5.26
C ALA A 39 -16.53 0.12 -6.01
N ILE A 40 -16.37 -0.98 -5.28
CA ILE A 40 -16.28 -2.32 -5.87
C ILE A 40 -17.65 -3.01 -5.78
N PHE A 41 -18.02 -3.73 -6.83
CA PHE A 41 -19.24 -4.52 -6.87
C PHE A 41 -19.04 -5.74 -7.77
N LEU A 42 -19.89 -6.75 -7.56
CA LEU A 42 -19.95 -7.91 -8.45
C LEU A 42 -21.00 -7.71 -9.51
N ASP A 43 -20.76 -8.34 -10.65
CA ASP A 43 -21.63 -8.39 -11.81
C ASP A 43 -22.84 -9.30 -11.54
N VAL A 44 -23.71 -8.85 -10.63
CA VAL A 44 -24.96 -9.50 -10.22
C VAL A 44 -26.04 -8.42 -10.13
N ARG A 45 -27.06 -8.53 -11.00
CA ARG A 45 -28.20 -7.61 -11.04
C ARG A 45 -29.32 -8.05 -10.09
N GLY A 46 -30.22 -7.14 -9.73
CA GLY A 46 -31.47 -7.45 -9.02
C GLY A 46 -31.30 -7.75 -7.52
N LEU A 47 -30.10 -7.52 -6.97
CA LEU A 47 -29.89 -7.60 -5.52
C LEU A 47 -30.59 -6.46 -4.78
N ASP A 48 -30.78 -5.33 -5.44
CA ASP A 48 -31.53 -4.16 -4.98
C ASP A 48 -33.04 -4.43 -4.86
N HIS A 49 -33.55 -5.54 -5.41
CA HIS A 49 -34.93 -5.96 -5.25
C HIS A 49 -35.15 -6.85 -4.02
N LEU A 50 -34.10 -7.20 -3.27
CA LEU A 50 -34.22 -7.96 -2.04
C LEU A 50 -34.61 -7.02 -0.90
N ASP A 51 -35.66 -7.39 -0.16
CA ASP A 51 -36.15 -6.60 0.96
C ASP A 51 -35.17 -6.60 2.14
N GLY A 52 -35.10 -5.46 2.84
CA GLY A 52 -34.31 -5.30 4.07
C GLY A 52 -32.82 -5.01 3.83
N HIS A 53 -32.08 -4.97 4.93
CA HIS A 53 -30.65 -4.67 4.90
C HIS A 53 -29.84 -5.89 4.39
N PRO A 54 -28.76 -5.71 3.61
CA PRO A 54 -27.99 -6.83 3.04
C PRO A 54 -27.51 -7.91 4.00
N ASN A 55 -27.24 -7.56 5.26
CA ASN A 55 -26.85 -8.52 6.31
C ASN A 55 -28.00 -9.45 6.75
N THR A 56 -29.25 -9.15 6.40
CA THR A 56 -30.43 -9.96 6.75
C THR A 56 -30.86 -10.90 5.62
N TRP A 57 -30.28 -10.75 4.41
CA TRP A 57 -30.64 -11.59 3.28
C TRP A 57 -30.22 -13.04 3.53
N SER A 58 -31.13 -13.98 3.28
CA SER A 58 -30.79 -15.39 3.34
C SER A 58 -29.93 -15.80 2.14
N ASP A 59 -29.02 -16.75 2.35
CA ASP A 59 -28.19 -17.34 1.27
C ASP A 59 -29.06 -17.85 0.10
N GLN A 60 -30.26 -18.37 0.40
CA GLN A 60 -31.21 -18.83 -0.61
C GLN A 60 -31.81 -17.67 -1.43
N ALA A 61 -32.13 -16.54 -0.80
CA ALA A 61 -32.64 -15.35 -1.50
C ALA A 61 -31.58 -14.77 -2.45
N ILE A 62 -30.35 -14.62 -1.97
CA ILE A 62 -29.23 -14.14 -2.80
C ILE A 62 -28.94 -15.11 -3.95
N ALA A 63 -28.89 -16.42 -3.69
CA ALA A 63 -28.67 -17.42 -4.74
C ALA A 63 -29.79 -17.42 -5.79
N LYS A 64 -31.04 -17.19 -5.38
CA LYS A 64 -32.18 -17.05 -6.30
C LYS A 64 -32.08 -15.78 -7.15
N ALA A 65 -31.65 -14.66 -6.57
CA ALA A 65 -31.40 -13.43 -7.33
C ALA A 65 -30.30 -13.64 -8.39
N ILE A 66 -29.18 -14.27 -8.01
CA ILE A 66 -28.07 -14.62 -8.92
C ILE A 66 -28.56 -15.53 -10.06
N ALA A 67 -29.32 -16.58 -9.74
CA ALA A 67 -29.85 -17.51 -10.74
C ALA A 67 -30.84 -16.83 -11.70
N THR A 68 -31.64 -15.89 -11.19
CA THR A 68 -32.58 -15.08 -11.98
C THR A 68 -31.84 -14.16 -12.94
N ASP A 69 -30.86 -13.39 -12.47
CA ASP A 69 -30.01 -12.55 -13.33
C ASP A 69 -29.30 -13.37 -14.42
N ARG A 70 -28.73 -14.53 -14.05
CA ARG A 70 -28.13 -15.45 -15.01
C ARG A 70 -29.14 -15.91 -16.07
N TRP A 71 -30.35 -16.29 -15.65
CA TRP A 71 -31.39 -16.76 -16.57
C TRP A 71 -31.90 -15.65 -17.49
N ASP A 72 -32.06 -14.43 -16.99
CA ASP A 72 -32.52 -13.30 -17.80
C ASP A 72 -31.50 -12.93 -18.88
N ARG A 73 -30.19 -12.95 -18.55
CA ARG A 73 -29.12 -12.76 -19.54
C ARG A 73 -29.07 -13.89 -20.56
N GLU A 74 -29.34 -15.12 -20.13
CA GLU A 74 -29.42 -16.29 -21.00
C GLU A 74 -30.60 -16.17 -21.99
N LEU A 75 -31.78 -15.72 -21.54
CA LEU A 75 -32.92 -15.44 -22.43
C LEU A 75 -32.59 -14.35 -23.46
N LYS A 76 -31.94 -13.26 -23.04
CA LYS A 76 -31.46 -12.21 -23.97
C LYS A 76 -30.42 -12.75 -24.96
N SER A 77 -29.51 -13.61 -24.50
CA SER A 77 -28.52 -14.27 -25.36
C SER A 77 -29.17 -15.14 -26.43
N ARG A 78 -30.22 -15.88 -26.09
CA ARG A 78 -31.02 -16.69 -27.03
C ARG A 78 -31.80 -15.84 -28.02
N ALA A 79 -32.35 -14.71 -27.58
CA ALA A 79 -33.00 -13.75 -28.48
C ALA A 79 -32.04 -13.20 -29.54
N ARG A 80 -30.73 -13.20 -29.27
CA ARG A 80 -29.67 -12.88 -30.25
C ARG A 80 -29.20 -14.08 -31.09
N GLY A 81 -29.88 -15.22 -31.03
CA GLY A 81 -29.59 -16.41 -31.82
C GLY A 81 -28.50 -17.34 -31.26
N ASN A 82 -28.11 -17.19 -29.98
CA ASN A 82 -27.14 -18.10 -29.36
C ASN A 82 -27.81 -19.36 -28.80
N ASP A 83 -27.10 -20.49 -28.85
CA ASP A 83 -27.58 -21.75 -28.30
C ASP A 83 -27.85 -21.69 -26.78
N PRO A 84 -28.90 -22.38 -26.31
CA PRO A 84 -29.28 -22.39 -24.91
C PRO A 84 -28.21 -23.06 -24.02
N LYS A 85 -27.76 -22.36 -22.98
CA LYS A 85 -26.85 -22.88 -21.95
C LYS A 85 -27.51 -22.86 -20.57
N GLY A 86 -27.89 -24.05 -20.09
CA GLY A 86 -28.37 -24.26 -18.72
C GLY A 86 -29.86 -23.99 -18.49
N SER A 87 -30.25 -23.90 -17.21
CA SER A 87 -31.64 -23.79 -16.75
C SER A 87 -31.82 -22.64 -15.74
N LYS A 88 -33.08 -22.29 -15.44
CA LYS A 88 -33.45 -21.28 -14.42
C LYS A 88 -33.13 -21.72 -12.98
N ALA A 89 -32.93 -23.02 -12.74
CA ALA A 89 -32.64 -23.55 -11.41
C ALA A 89 -31.26 -23.09 -10.91
N ILE A 90 -31.13 -22.94 -9.59
CA ILE A 90 -29.86 -22.60 -8.92
C ILE A 90 -28.86 -23.74 -9.19
N ASN A 91 -27.69 -23.39 -9.72
CA ASN A 91 -26.63 -24.34 -10.01
C ASN A 91 -25.34 -24.07 -9.19
N ARG A 92 -24.30 -24.87 -9.43
CA ARG A 92 -23.00 -24.73 -8.75
C ARG A 92 -22.34 -23.37 -8.99
N THR A 93 -22.48 -22.81 -10.19
CA THR A 93 -21.92 -21.50 -10.53
C THR A 93 -22.61 -20.38 -9.74
N ASP A 94 -23.92 -20.46 -9.55
CA ASP A 94 -24.69 -19.49 -8.77
C ASP A 94 -24.24 -19.51 -7.30
N ARG A 95 -24.03 -20.70 -6.72
CA ARG A 95 -23.47 -20.86 -5.36
C ARG A 95 -22.03 -20.34 -5.25
N THR A 96 -21.23 -20.49 -6.30
CA THR A 96 -19.86 -19.95 -6.34
C THR A 96 -19.89 -18.41 -6.33
N ARG A 97 -20.81 -17.80 -7.11
CA ARG A 97 -21.03 -16.34 -7.10
C ARG A 97 -21.55 -15.84 -5.76
N LEU A 98 -22.42 -16.60 -5.09
CA LEU A 98 -22.83 -16.30 -3.71
C LEU A 98 -21.60 -16.25 -2.79
N GLY A 99 -20.69 -17.22 -2.89
CA GLY A 99 -19.43 -17.21 -2.14
C GLY A 99 -18.59 -15.95 -2.40
N PHE A 100 -18.47 -15.53 -3.66
CA PHE A 100 -17.77 -14.28 -4.00
C PHE A 100 -18.43 -13.04 -3.39
N LEU A 101 -19.77 -13.00 -3.38
CA LEU A 101 -20.53 -11.90 -2.82
C LEU A 101 -20.37 -11.85 -1.30
N LYS A 102 -20.42 -12.99 -0.61
CA LYS A 102 -20.17 -13.09 0.83
C LYS A 102 -18.73 -12.68 1.17
N ALA A 103 -17.75 -13.13 0.38
CA ALA A 103 -16.35 -12.73 0.57
C ALA A 103 -16.19 -11.20 0.49
N LEU A 104 -16.80 -10.55 -0.50
CA LEU A 104 -16.66 -9.11 -0.72
C LEU A 104 -17.51 -8.26 0.26
N LEU A 105 -18.78 -8.64 0.45
CA LEU A 105 -19.72 -7.85 1.25
C LEU A 105 -19.63 -8.18 2.74
N GLY A 106 -19.49 -9.45 3.10
CA GLY A 106 -19.58 -9.88 4.51
C GLY A 106 -18.25 -10.25 5.17
N GLU A 107 -17.28 -10.80 4.45
CA GLU A 107 -16.04 -11.28 5.08
C GLU A 107 -14.94 -10.21 5.10
N ALA A 108 -14.79 -9.44 4.02
CA ALA A 108 -13.84 -8.34 3.94
C ALA A 108 -14.16 -7.27 4.98
N GLN A 109 -13.16 -6.79 5.72
CA GLN A 109 -13.34 -5.79 6.76
C GLN A 109 -13.11 -4.39 6.21
N LYS A 110 -13.50 -3.39 7.00
CA LYS A 110 -13.03 -2.03 6.79
C LYS A 110 -11.50 -1.97 6.88
N GLY A 111 -10.87 -1.25 5.96
CA GLY A 111 -9.41 -1.14 5.87
C GLY A 111 -8.75 -2.21 5.00
N ASP A 112 -9.40 -3.38 4.77
CA ASP A 112 -8.86 -4.40 3.87
C ASP A 112 -8.66 -3.84 2.46
N LEU A 113 -7.63 -4.34 1.77
CA LEU A 113 -7.32 -3.92 0.41
C LEU A 113 -8.09 -4.73 -0.64
N VAL A 114 -8.44 -4.06 -1.73
CA VAL A 114 -8.95 -4.68 -2.95
C VAL A 114 -8.02 -4.35 -4.12
N VAL A 115 -7.70 -5.37 -4.92
CA VAL A 115 -6.91 -5.26 -6.14
C VAL A 115 -7.83 -5.56 -7.32
N VAL A 116 -8.04 -4.56 -8.17
CA VAL A 116 -8.94 -4.62 -9.32
C VAL A 116 -8.11 -4.67 -10.61
N PRO A 117 -7.89 -5.85 -11.18
CA PRO A 117 -7.23 -5.98 -12.47
C PRO A 117 -8.10 -5.46 -13.62
N VAL A 118 -7.43 -5.29 -14.76
CA VAL A 118 -8.01 -4.84 -16.02
C VAL A 118 -7.50 -5.72 -17.16
N GLU A 119 -8.16 -5.73 -18.31
CA GLU A 119 -7.66 -6.44 -19.49
C GLU A 119 -6.41 -5.76 -20.10
N GLY A 120 -5.46 -6.56 -20.56
CA GLY A 120 -4.22 -6.10 -21.19
C GLY A 120 -3.08 -5.79 -20.20
N TYR A 121 -1.86 -5.63 -20.71
CA TYR A 121 -0.66 -5.33 -19.91
C TYR A 121 -0.38 -3.83 -19.76
N ALA A 122 -0.89 -3.01 -20.69
CA ALA A 122 -0.63 -1.57 -20.74
C ALA A 122 -1.53 -0.75 -19.80
N LYS A 123 -2.59 -1.34 -19.24
CA LYS A 123 -3.54 -0.65 -18.36
C LYS A 123 -3.20 -0.89 -16.89
N ASP A 124 -3.61 0.06 -16.06
CA ASP A 124 -3.30 0.04 -14.64
C ASP A 124 -4.21 -0.90 -13.84
N VAL A 125 -3.63 -1.67 -12.93
CA VAL A 125 -4.33 -2.36 -11.86
C VAL A 125 -4.65 -1.34 -10.77
N LEU A 126 -5.89 -1.30 -10.30
CA LEU A 126 -6.26 -0.43 -9.19
C LEU A 126 -6.03 -1.15 -7.86
N ILE A 127 -5.49 -0.44 -6.89
CA ILE A 127 -5.38 -0.90 -5.51
C ILE A 127 -6.14 0.11 -4.65
N GLY A 128 -7.09 -0.37 -3.85
CA GLY A 128 -7.94 0.48 -3.03
C GLY A 128 -8.24 -0.12 -1.67
N GLU A 129 -8.60 0.75 -0.73
CA GLU A 129 -8.91 0.43 0.66
C GLU A 129 -10.42 0.48 0.89
N LEU A 130 -11.01 -0.57 1.47
CA LEU A 130 -12.44 -0.63 1.79
C LEU A 130 -12.78 0.35 2.93
N LEU A 131 -13.81 1.17 2.73
CA LEU A 131 -14.18 2.23 3.68
C LEU A 131 -15.35 1.86 4.61
N ASP A 132 -16.18 0.94 4.16
CA ASP A 132 -17.42 0.53 4.82
C ASP A 132 -17.17 -0.62 5.80
N GLU A 133 -18.10 -0.91 6.70
CA GLU A 133 -18.08 -2.15 7.48
C GLU A 133 -18.63 -3.34 6.66
N PRO A 134 -18.44 -4.59 7.10
CA PRO A 134 -19.16 -5.73 6.55
C PRO A 134 -20.66 -5.47 6.41
N TRP A 135 -21.19 -5.77 5.23
CA TRP A 135 -22.58 -5.60 4.81
C TRP A 135 -23.12 -4.16 4.75
N ASP A 136 -22.30 -3.16 5.05
CA ASP A 136 -22.61 -1.78 4.75
C ASP A 136 -22.30 -1.54 3.26
N THR A 137 -23.35 -1.25 2.48
CA THR A 137 -23.28 -1.29 1.02
C THR A 137 -23.63 0.04 0.39
N LYS A 138 -23.09 0.24 -0.82
CA LYS A 138 -23.41 1.35 -1.70
C LYS A 138 -24.09 0.83 -2.95
N THR A 139 -25.14 1.54 -3.36
CA THR A 139 -25.80 1.33 -4.64
C THR A 139 -25.04 2.04 -5.76
N ILE A 140 -24.80 1.34 -6.86
CA ILE A 140 -24.11 1.87 -8.05
C ILE A 140 -24.98 1.63 -9.28
N VAL A 141 -25.23 2.66 -10.06
CA VAL A 141 -25.86 2.52 -11.39
C VAL A 141 -24.74 2.42 -12.43
N ALA A 142 -24.75 1.35 -13.22
CA ALA A 142 -23.73 1.10 -14.23
C ALA A 142 -24.36 0.66 -15.56
N GLN A 143 -23.81 1.18 -16.66
CA GLN A 143 -24.14 0.71 -18.00
C GLN A 143 -23.58 -0.70 -18.22
N ASP A 144 -24.45 -1.65 -18.56
CA ASP A 144 -24.08 -3.03 -18.85
C ASP A 144 -24.20 -3.35 -20.34
N GLY A 145 -23.18 -2.94 -21.10
CA GLY A 145 -23.16 -3.13 -22.55
C GLY A 145 -24.37 -2.50 -23.23
N GLU A 146 -25.05 -3.25 -24.09
CA GLU A 146 -26.27 -2.83 -24.78
C GLU A 146 -27.54 -3.10 -23.95
N ASP A 147 -27.44 -3.78 -22.80
CA ASP A 147 -28.61 -4.19 -22.02
C ASP A 147 -29.24 -3.03 -21.23
N GLY A 148 -28.60 -1.86 -21.18
CA GLY A 148 -29.04 -0.67 -20.44
C GLY A 148 -28.28 -0.44 -19.13
N GLU A 149 -28.78 0.50 -18.34
CA GLU A 149 -28.29 0.77 -16.99
C GLU A 149 -28.95 -0.18 -15.99
N PHE A 150 -28.15 -0.68 -15.05
CA PHE A 150 -28.64 -1.51 -13.95
C PHE A 150 -28.07 -1.02 -12.64
N THR A 151 -28.80 -1.34 -11.58
CA THR A 151 -28.40 -1.12 -10.21
C THR A 151 -27.57 -2.31 -9.70
N TYR A 152 -26.45 -2.00 -9.07
CA TYR A 152 -25.53 -2.95 -8.46
C TYR A 152 -25.32 -2.60 -6.98
N ILE A 153 -25.05 -3.62 -6.18
CA ILE A 153 -24.73 -3.49 -4.76
C ILE A 153 -23.24 -3.76 -4.56
N GLY A 154 -22.55 -2.82 -3.91
CA GLY A 154 -21.11 -2.84 -3.71
C GLY A 154 -20.67 -2.21 -2.40
N ARG A 155 -19.37 -1.94 -2.24
CA ARG A 155 -18.80 -1.19 -1.10
C ARG A 155 -17.88 -0.09 -1.58
N ARG A 156 -17.83 1.01 -0.83
CA ARG A 156 -16.97 2.16 -1.09
C ARG A 156 -15.50 1.79 -0.92
N VAL A 157 -14.70 2.34 -1.83
CA VAL A 157 -13.26 2.14 -1.88
C VAL A 157 -12.57 3.48 -2.03
N LYS A 158 -11.50 3.69 -1.27
CA LYS A 158 -10.53 4.75 -1.53
C LYS A 158 -9.38 4.20 -2.36
N TRP A 159 -9.29 4.57 -3.62
CA TRP A 159 -8.16 4.18 -4.47
C TRP A 159 -6.86 4.76 -3.91
N LYS A 160 -5.93 3.87 -3.56
CA LYS A 160 -4.60 4.20 -3.04
C LYS A 160 -3.59 4.34 -4.16
N ALA A 161 -3.69 3.48 -5.17
CA ALA A 161 -2.80 3.47 -6.31
C ALA A 161 -3.48 2.95 -7.58
N ALA A 162 -2.94 3.38 -8.72
CA ALA A 162 -3.16 2.78 -10.02
C ALA A 162 -1.78 2.45 -10.60
N GLN A 163 -1.49 1.17 -10.78
CA GLN A 163 -0.15 0.70 -11.13
C GLN A 163 -0.18 -0.13 -12.40
N SER A 164 0.74 0.14 -13.32
CA SER A 164 0.90 -0.68 -14.51
C SER A 164 1.21 -2.13 -14.13
N LYS A 165 0.62 -3.10 -14.84
CA LYS A 165 0.84 -4.54 -14.58
C LYS A 165 2.31 -4.96 -14.56
N ARG A 166 3.17 -4.24 -15.27
CA ARG A 166 4.62 -4.52 -15.34
C ARG A 166 5.35 -4.35 -14.00
N PHE A 167 4.76 -3.64 -13.05
CA PHE A 167 5.35 -3.43 -11.72
C PHE A 167 5.03 -4.57 -10.75
N PHE A 168 4.20 -5.52 -11.17
CA PHE A 168 3.86 -6.69 -10.37
C PHE A 168 4.77 -7.87 -10.72
N SER A 169 5.04 -8.72 -9.73
CA SER A 169 5.77 -9.96 -9.91
C SER A 169 5.03 -10.92 -10.83
N GLY A 170 5.74 -11.87 -11.43
CA GLY A 170 5.12 -12.91 -12.27
C GLY A 170 4.06 -13.72 -11.51
N GLU A 171 4.28 -13.99 -10.22
CA GLU A 171 3.34 -14.69 -9.36
C GLU A 171 2.06 -13.86 -9.13
N MET A 172 2.21 -12.57 -8.84
CA MET A 172 1.07 -11.68 -8.71
C MET A 172 0.29 -11.55 -10.02
N ILE A 173 0.96 -11.38 -11.16
CA ILE A 173 0.30 -11.32 -12.48
C ILE A 173 -0.51 -12.60 -12.72
N LYS A 174 0.06 -13.77 -12.42
CA LYS A 174 -0.63 -15.07 -12.52
C LYS A 174 -1.86 -15.11 -11.62
N ALA A 175 -1.76 -14.65 -10.38
CA ALA A 175 -2.89 -14.55 -9.46
C ALA A 175 -3.99 -13.63 -10.02
N LEU A 176 -3.63 -12.44 -10.50
CA LEU A 176 -4.56 -11.45 -11.05
C LEU A 176 -5.28 -11.92 -12.31
N HIS A 177 -4.69 -12.83 -13.09
CA HIS A 177 -5.30 -13.39 -14.31
C HIS A 177 -6.22 -14.58 -14.05
N THR A 178 -6.35 -15.05 -12.81
CA THR A 178 -7.26 -16.13 -12.45
C THR A 178 -8.71 -15.76 -12.76
N GLN A 179 -9.50 -16.71 -13.30
CA GLN A 179 -10.91 -16.51 -13.66
C GLN A 179 -11.84 -16.29 -12.46
N THR A 180 -11.40 -16.66 -11.25
CA THR A 180 -12.14 -16.47 -9.99
C THR A 180 -12.42 -14.99 -9.75
N ALA A 181 -13.70 -14.60 -9.65
CA ALA A 181 -14.07 -13.19 -9.59
C ALA A 181 -13.61 -12.50 -8.30
N VAL A 182 -13.73 -13.19 -7.16
CA VAL A 182 -13.24 -12.72 -5.86
C VAL A 182 -12.46 -13.83 -5.19
N PHE A 183 -11.26 -13.53 -4.73
CA PHE A 183 -10.52 -14.40 -3.83
C PHE A 183 -9.51 -13.60 -3.01
N GLN A 184 -9.14 -14.14 -1.85
CA GLN A 184 -8.10 -13.56 -1.01
C GLN A 184 -6.71 -13.88 -1.61
N ILE A 185 -5.91 -12.84 -1.84
CA ILE A 185 -4.52 -12.96 -2.27
C ILE A 185 -3.71 -13.63 -1.14
N GLY A 186 -2.79 -14.51 -1.50
CA GLY A 186 -1.94 -15.22 -0.55
C GLY A 186 -0.98 -14.27 0.18
N ARG A 187 -0.67 -14.59 1.45
CA ARG A 187 0.17 -13.76 2.33
C ARG A 187 1.56 -13.45 1.76
N SER A 188 2.14 -14.34 0.95
CA SER A 188 3.45 -14.14 0.30
C SER A 188 3.46 -12.94 -0.64
N LEU A 189 2.30 -12.53 -1.15
CA LEU A 189 2.15 -11.44 -2.11
C LEU A 189 1.68 -10.13 -1.45
N HIS A 190 1.46 -10.11 -0.13
CA HIS A 190 0.94 -8.95 0.59
C HIS A 190 1.90 -7.76 0.55
N GLU A 191 3.19 -7.99 0.85
CA GLU A 191 4.20 -6.93 0.90
C GLU A 191 4.32 -6.21 -0.46
N GLU A 192 4.19 -6.94 -1.57
CA GLU A 192 4.18 -6.35 -2.91
C GLU A 192 3.02 -5.37 -3.10
N VAL A 193 1.81 -5.75 -2.69
CA VAL A 193 0.62 -4.89 -2.76
C VAL A 193 0.75 -3.69 -1.81
N TYR A 194 1.23 -3.91 -0.59
CA TYR A 194 1.42 -2.84 0.39
C TYR A 194 2.45 -1.81 -0.07
N ARG A 195 3.57 -2.25 -0.67
CA ARG A 195 4.55 -1.35 -1.26
C ARG A 195 3.92 -0.49 -2.36
N LEU A 196 3.16 -1.11 -3.26
CA LEU A 196 2.50 -0.40 -4.36
C LEU A 196 1.37 0.55 -3.90
N ALA A 197 0.73 0.26 -2.75
CA ALA A 197 -0.40 1.03 -2.22
C ALA A 197 0.01 2.14 -1.25
N TYR A 198 0.96 1.86 -0.37
CA TYR A 198 1.32 2.69 0.78
C TYR A 198 2.76 3.20 0.72
N ARG A 199 3.66 2.51 0.02
CA ARG A 199 5.11 2.76 -0.02
C ARG A 199 5.79 2.51 1.33
N ASN A 200 5.41 3.27 2.34
CA ASN A 200 5.88 3.15 3.71
C ASN A 200 4.86 2.38 4.56
N PHE A 201 5.25 1.28 5.18
CA PHE A 201 4.33 0.50 6.02
C PHE A 201 5.06 -0.36 7.06
N VAL A 202 4.30 -0.79 8.07
CA VAL A 202 4.71 -1.78 9.06
C VAL A 202 3.78 -2.97 8.95
N TYR A 203 4.33 -4.17 8.80
CA TYR A 203 3.56 -5.41 8.70
C TYR A 203 4.34 -6.58 9.30
N ARG A 204 3.74 -7.25 10.29
CA ARG A 204 4.31 -8.43 10.98
C ARG A 204 5.74 -8.21 11.47
N GLY A 205 6.00 -7.05 12.07
CA GLY A 205 7.31 -6.67 12.63
C GLY A 205 8.33 -6.16 11.60
N ASN A 206 8.02 -6.22 10.31
CA ASN A 206 8.86 -5.62 9.26
C ASN A 206 8.46 -4.17 9.02
N PHE A 207 9.45 -3.29 9.00
CA PHE A 207 9.30 -1.88 8.69
C PHE A 207 9.86 -1.67 7.29
N VAL A 208 9.04 -1.13 6.39
CA VAL A 208 9.37 -0.93 4.99
C VAL A 208 9.29 0.56 4.67
N ALA A 209 10.35 1.07 4.04
CA ALA A 209 10.50 2.46 3.64
C ALA A 209 10.88 2.55 2.17
N GLU A 210 10.37 3.56 1.46
CA GLU A 210 10.70 3.79 0.06
C GLU A 210 11.17 5.24 -0.21
N PHE A 211 12.35 5.35 -0.82
CA PHE A 211 12.91 6.61 -1.31
C PHE A 211 12.81 6.63 -2.84
N HIS A 212 12.16 7.65 -3.39
CA HIS A 212 11.91 7.76 -4.82
C HIS A 212 12.83 8.79 -5.46
N THR A 213 13.45 8.47 -6.59
CA THR A 213 14.15 9.46 -7.41
C THR A 213 13.27 9.92 -8.58
N GLY A 214 13.01 11.22 -8.64
CA GLY A 214 12.33 11.87 -9.76
C GLY A 214 13.25 12.24 -10.92
N LYS A 215 14.53 11.81 -10.90
CA LYS A 215 15.52 12.20 -11.90
C LYS A 215 15.40 11.33 -13.16
N ALA A 216 15.31 11.96 -14.32
CA ALA A 216 15.24 11.26 -15.62
C ALA A 216 16.52 10.45 -15.90
N ARG A 217 17.67 11.01 -15.54
CA ARG A 217 18.99 10.37 -15.62
C ARG A 217 19.62 10.33 -14.24
N PHE A 218 19.54 9.18 -13.60
CA PHE A 218 20.20 8.92 -12.33
C PHE A 218 21.68 8.62 -12.59
N THR A 219 22.59 9.34 -11.94
CA THR A 219 24.04 9.27 -12.18
C THR A 219 24.74 8.46 -11.09
N SER A 220 26.00 8.07 -11.34
CA SER A 220 26.81 7.38 -10.32
C SER A 220 27.05 8.25 -9.08
N GLU A 221 27.14 9.56 -9.24
CA GLU A 221 27.26 10.49 -8.10
C GLU A 221 25.99 10.48 -7.24
N ASP A 222 24.80 10.54 -7.87
CA ASP A 222 23.52 10.47 -7.16
C ASP A 222 23.42 9.16 -6.35
N SER A 223 23.83 8.05 -6.96
CA SER A 223 23.89 6.74 -6.32
C SER A 223 24.86 6.75 -5.15
N ALA A 224 26.06 7.31 -5.32
CA ALA A 224 27.10 7.34 -4.30
C ALA A 224 26.68 8.19 -3.09
N VAL A 225 26.07 9.36 -3.30
CA VAL A 225 25.58 10.22 -2.21
C VAL A 225 24.51 9.52 -1.38
N LEU A 226 23.50 8.93 -2.03
CA LEU A 226 22.45 8.23 -1.31
C LEU A 226 22.96 6.95 -0.64
N SER A 227 23.84 6.20 -1.29
CA SER A 227 24.43 4.98 -0.72
C SER A 227 25.32 5.30 0.47
N ALA A 228 26.13 6.35 0.41
CA ALA A 228 26.93 6.80 1.55
C ALA A 228 26.06 7.25 2.72
N TRP A 229 24.93 7.91 2.43
CA TRP A 229 23.97 8.30 3.47
C TRP A 229 23.30 7.09 4.13
N LEU A 230 22.77 6.15 3.34
CA LEU A 230 22.17 4.91 3.86
C LEU A 230 23.19 4.08 4.65
N ASN A 231 24.36 3.82 4.06
CA ASN A 231 25.41 3.02 4.69
C ASN A 231 25.96 3.67 5.97
N GLY A 232 25.98 5.01 6.05
CA GLY A 232 26.37 5.72 7.27
C GLY A 232 25.43 5.41 8.44
N PHE A 233 24.13 5.30 8.18
CA PHE A 233 23.16 4.91 9.19
C PHE A 233 23.17 3.41 9.49
N ASP A 234 23.35 2.54 8.50
CA ASP A 234 23.54 1.09 8.74
C ASP A 234 24.77 0.86 9.64
N TYR A 235 25.87 1.55 9.35
CA TYR A 235 27.07 1.50 10.18
C TYR A 235 26.79 1.98 11.60
N LEU A 236 26.09 3.11 11.77
CA LEU A 236 25.67 3.60 13.08
C LEU A 236 24.88 2.54 13.84
N GLN A 237 23.87 1.95 13.20
CA GLN A 237 23.00 0.95 13.82
C GLN A 237 23.80 -0.28 14.27
N SER A 238 24.73 -0.76 13.44
CA SER A 238 25.61 -1.89 13.78
C SER A 238 26.44 -1.63 15.06
N ARG A 239 26.82 -0.37 15.30
CA ARG A 239 27.61 0.05 16.47
C ARG A 239 26.77 0.33 17.70
N LEU A 240 25.52 0.76 17.54
CA LEU A 240 24.58 0.92 18.66
C LEU A 240 24.31 -0.43 19.36
N GLY A 241 24.22 -1.52 18.59
CA GLY A 241 23.99 -2.86 19.14
C GLY A 241 25.26 -3.57 19.65
N GLY A 242 26.40 -3.41 18.95
CA GLY A 242 27.63 -4.16 19.24
C GLY A 242 28.68 -3.43 20.08
N GLY A 243 28.53 -2.12 20.29
CA GLY A 243 29.56 -1.28 20.86
C GLY A 243 30.69 -0.97 19.87
N GLY A 244 31.37 0.16 20.07
CA GLY A 244 32.51 0.56 19.25
C GLY A 244 32.61 2.08 19.10
N ALA A 245 33.81 2.56 18.81
CA ALA A 245 34.03 3.97 18.51
C ALA A 245 33.46 4.31 17.13
N LEU A 246 32.68 5.38 17.06
CA LEU A 246 32.25 5.94 15.78
C LEU A 246 33.43 6.71 15.15
N PRO A 247 33.62 6.63 13.82
CA PRO A 247 34.54 7.47 13.07
C PRO A 247 34.36 8.96 13.35
N ALA A 248 35.35 9.78 12.99
CA ALA A 248 35.32 11.21 13.30
C ALA A 248 34.22 11.94 12.51
N SER A 249 33.88 11.45 11.31
CA SER A 249 32.89 12.03 10.41
C SER A 249 31.82 11.03 9.99
N PHE A 250 30.63 11.54 9.65
CA PHE A 250 29.57 10.73 9.06
C PHE A 250 29.94 10.26 7.64
N TYR A 251 30.74 11.02 6.90
CA TYR A 251 31.24 10.59 5.59
C TYR A 251 32.10 9.32 5.68
N GLU A 252 32.96 9.21 6.70
CA GLU A 252 33.74 7.98 6.97
C GLU A 252 32.82 6.80 7.32
N MET A 253 31.75 7.04 8.09
CA MET A 253 30.74 6.02 8.37
C MET A 253 30.09 5.52 7.07
N GLY A 254 29.74 6.44 6.16
CA GLY A 254 29.16 6.11 4.86
C GLY A 254 30.05 5.28 3.93
N LEU A 255 31.36 5.25 4.17
CA LEU A 255 32.33 4.43 3.43
C LEU A 255 32.79 3.19 4.21
N SER A 256 32.31 3.02 5.45
CA SER A 256 32.73 1.92 6.31
C SER A 256 32.01 0.62 5.95
N GLN A 257 32.67 -0.50 6.21
CA GLN A 257 32.08 -1.82 5.99
C GLN A 257 31.12 -2.18 7.13
N VAL A 258 29.91 -2.64 6.76
CA VAL A 258 28.92 -3.21 7.66
C VAL A 258 28.87 -4.72 7.41
N PRO A 259 28.89 -5.58 8.45
CA PRO A 259 28.70 -7.03 8.28
C PRO A 259 27.36 -7.36 7.62
N ASP A 260 27.33 -8.32 6.69
CA ASP A 260 26.14 -8.68 5.91
C ASP A 260 24.95 -9.11 6.79
N ASP A 261 25.21 -9.70 7.96
CA ASP A 261 24.18 -10.13 8.93
C ASP A 261 23.57 -8.98 9.74
N GLN A 262 24.19 -7.79 9.68
CA GLN A 262 23.78 -6.58 10.39
C GLN A 262 23.28 -5.47 9.44
N ALA A 263 23.58 -5.59 8.14
CA ALA A 263 23.13 -4.65 7.13
C ALA A 263 21.62 -4.75 6.91
N ALA A 264 20.98 -3.62 6.61
CA ALA A 264 19.56 -3.61 6.25
C ALA A 264 19.35 -4.12 4.82
N ASP A 265 18.21 -4.73 4.54
CA ASP A 265 17.90 -5.24 3.20
C ASP A 265 17.53 -4.07 2.29
N LEU A 266 18.43 -3.76 1.35
CA LEU A 266 18.28 -2.68 0.38
C LEU A 266 18.04 -3.23 -1.02
N THR A 267 16.83 -2.99 -1.53
CA THR A 267 16.49 -3.27 -2.92
C THR A 267 16.49 -1.97 -3.73
N ILE A 268 17.29 -1.92 -4.80
CA ILE A 268 17.40 -0.75 -5.68
C ILE A 268 16.77 -1.05 -7.04
N ASN A 269 15.84 -0.20 -7.46
CA ASN A 269 15.29 -0.20 -8.81
C ASN A 269 15.76 1.06 -9.56
N VAL A 270 16.75 0.90 -10.45
CA VAL A 270 17.45 1.98 -11.17
C VAL A 270 16.73 2.40 -12.46
N ASN A 271 15.47 2.00 -12.67
CA ASN A 271 14.67 2.56 -13.76
C ASN A 271 14.31 4.02 -13.44
N SER A 272 13.99 4.84 -14.45
CA SER A 272 13.43 6.19 -14.20
C SER A 272 11.92 6.16 -14.44
N PRO A 273 11.08 6.53 -13.44
CA PRO A 273 11.44 6.85 -12.05
C PRO A 273 11.91 5.61 -11.26
N GLY A 274 12.84 5.82 -10.33
CA GLY A 274 13.51 4.76 -9.58
C GLY A 274 13.18 4.80 -8.10
N ALA A 275 13.44 3.71 -7.40
CA ALA A 275 13.14 3.59 -5.99
C ALA A 275 14.21 2.78 -5.23
N TYR A 276 14.49 3.21 -4.01
CA TYR A 276 15.26 2.48 -3.02
C TYR A 276 14.28 2.01 -1.96
N VAL A 277 14.15 0.70 -1.83
CA VAL A 277 13.27 0.08 -0.84
C VAL A 277 14.16 -0.49 0.24
N LEU A 278 13.95 -0.01 1.47
CA LEU A 278 14.65 -0.48 2.65
C LEU A 278 13.69 -1.29 3.50
N LYS A 279 14.14 -2.46 3.95
CA LYS A 279 13.41 -3.33 4.86
C LYS A 279 14.28 -3.67 6.05
N SER A 280 13.73 -3.49 7.24
CA SER A 280 14.40 -3.87 8.49
C SER A 280 13.43 -4.53 9.48
N PRO A 281 13.91 -5.47 10.31
CA PRO A 281 13.24 -5.76 11.56
C PRO A 281 13.34 -4.52 12.47
N GLY A 282 12.23 -4.13 13.10
CA GLY A 282 12.20 -2.94 13.97
C GLY A 282 12.27 -1.60 13.22
N GLY A 283 12.22 -0.50 13.97
CA GLY A 283 11.90 0.85 13.49
C GLY A 283 12.87 1.48 12.47
N PHE A 284 14.02 0.87 12.20
CA PHE A 284 15.14 1.49 11.50
C PHE A 284 14.82 2.00 10.09
N ALA A 285 14.21 1.19 9.22
CA ALA A 285 13.92 1.60 7.84
C ALA A 285 13.04 2.87 7.78
N LEU A 286 12.00 2.93 8.62
CA LEU A 286 11.14 4.10 8.73
C LEU A 286 11.80 5.25 9.52
N ALA A 287 12.72 4.94 10.44
CA ALA A 287 13.53 5.94 11.12
C ALA A 287 14.41 6.71 10.13
N LEU A 288 14.98 6.05 9.10
CA LEU A 288 15.74 6.75 8.05
C LEU A 288 14.86 7.72 7.27
N VAL A 289 13.63 7.34 6.94
CA VAL A 289 12.68 8.26 6.30
C VAL A 289 12.39 9.47 7.21
N GLY A 290 12.36 9.26 8.53
CA GLY A 290 12.28 10.34 9.51
C GLY A 290 13.53 11.23 9.54
N MET A 291 14.73 10.64 9.58
CA MET A 291 16.00 11.35 9.50
C MET A 291 16.11 12.19 8.21
N PHE A 292 15.60 11.66 7.10
CA PHE A 292 15.53 12.39 5.83
C PHE A 292 14.64 13.65 5.95
N ALA A 293 13.48 13.53 6.60
CA ALA A 293 12.59 14.68 6.82
C ALA A 293 13.18 15.72 7.79
N LEU A 294 14.04 15.28 8.71
CA LEU A 294 14.70 16.11 9.71
C LEU A 294 15.91 16.88 9.17
N SER A 295 16.39 16.61 7.94
CA SER A 295 17.58 17.27 7.40
C SER A 295 17.43 18.79 7.22
N GLY A 296 16.20 19.32 7.31
CA GLY A 296 15.92 20.76 7.34
C GLY A 296 15.84 21.36 8.74
N CYS A 297 16.03 20.57 9.80
CA CYS A 297 16.05 21.03 11.18
C CYS A 297 17.47 21.41 11.62
N ASP A 298 17.54 22.27 12.62
CA ASP A 298 18.76 22.52 13.38
C ASP A 298 19.16 21.26 14.18
N SER A 299 20.36 20.73 13.94
CA SER A 299 20.84 19.48 14.56
C SER A 299 20.85 19.53 16.08
N LYS A 300 21.21 20.68 16.66
CA LYS A 300 21.16 20.91 18.10
C LYS A 300 19.75 20.72 18.65
N THR A 301 18.75 21.29 17.98
CA THR A 301 17.35 21.15 18.36
C THR A 301 16.90 19.68 18.35
N VAL A 302 17.32 18.89 17.35
CA VAL A 302 16.99 17.46 17.24
C VAL A 302 17.66 16.67 18.35
N VAL A 303 18.95 16.89 18.61
CA VAL A 303 19.73 16.20 19.64
C VAL A 303 19.22 16.52 21.05
N ASP A 304 19.00 17.81 21.36
CA ASP A 304 18.67 18.27 22.72
C ASP A 304 17.21 17.97 23.11
N ASN A 305 16.28 18.08 22.16
CA ASN A 305 14.85 17.95 22.47
C ASN A 305 14.26 16.60 22.03
N GLY A 306 14.93 15.87 21.12
CA GLY A 306 14.38 14.70 20.45
C GLY A 306 13.22 15.05 19.51
N VAL A 307 12.64 14.02 18.91
CA VAL A 307 11.62 14.09 17.86
C VAL A 307 10.38 13.33 18.30
N THR A 308 9.22 13.71 17.77
CA THR A 308 7.99 12.92 17.88
C THR A 308 7.55 12.41 16.51
N VAL A 309 7.14 11.14 16.44
CA VAL A 309 6.74 10.49 15.18
C VAL A 309 5.22 10.30 15.10
N GLU A 310 4.64 10.71 13.97
CA GLU A 310 3.25 10.45 13.65
C GLU A 310 3.12 9.46 12.49
N LEU A 311 2.35 8.39 12.74
CA LEU A 311 2.03 7.35 11.78
C LEU A 311 0.54 7.38 11.42
N LYS A 312 0.19 6.71 10.32
CA LYS A 312 -1.19 6.37 9.98
C LYS A 312 -1.46 4.92 10.38
N THR A 313 -2.62 4.65 10.94
CA THR A 313 -3.04 3.29 11.28
C THR A 313 -4.16 2.84 10.34
N VAL A 314 -4.10 1.58 9.90
CA VAL A 314 -5.24 0.93 9.23
C VAL A 314 -5.96 0.09 10.27
N GLY A 315 -7.25 0.37 10.50
CA GLY A 315 -8.03 -0.30 11.55
C GLY A 315 -7.51 -0.02 12.96
N VAL A 316 -7.49 -1.05 13.81
CA VAL A 316 -7.11 -0.98 15.24
C VAL A 316 -5.58 -1.19 15.42
N GLY A 317 -4.77 -0.44 14.68
CA GLY A 317 -3.31 -0.55 14.74
C GLY A 317 -2.73 -0.17 16.10
N SER A 318 -1.67 -0.87 16.52
CA SER A 318 -0.93 -0.55 17.76
C SER A 318 0.02 0.64 17.56
N ASN A 319 0.07 1.55 18.54
CA ASN A 319 1.01 2.67 18.56
C ASN A 319 2.47 2.25 18.83
N ALA A 320 2.73 0.99 19.19
CA ALA A 320 4.08 0.49 19.50
C ALA A 320 5.08 0.69 18.36
N ALA A 321 4.63 0.61 17.10
CA ALA A 321 5.47 0.88 15.94
C ALA A 321 5.94 2.33 15.88
N GLY A 322 5.08 3.29 16.26
CA GLY A 322 5.44 4.70 16.33
C GLY A 322 6.53 4.96 17.36
N THR A 323 6.37 4.40 18.57
CA THR A 323 7.36 4.47 19.64
C THR A 323 8.71 3.88 19.22
N ALA A 324 8.72 2.69 18.61
CA ALA A 324 9.96 2.06 18.16
C ALA A 324 10.72 2.88 17.09
N ILE A 325 9.99 3.57 16.20
CA ILE A 325 10.61 4.46 15.22
C ILE A 325 11.13 5.74 15.90
N GLU A 326 10.35 6.31 16.81
CA GLU A 326 10.74 7.51 17.56
C GLU A 326 12.00 7.28 18.41
N GLU A 327 12.05 6.18 19.15
CA GLU A 327 13.23 5.75 19.91
C GLU A 327 14.44 5.59 18.97
N CYS A 328 14.27 4.88 17.85
CA CYS A 328 15.35 4.69 16.88
C CYS A 328 15.88 6.02 16.31
N ILE A 329 15.01 6.97 15.98
CA ILE A 329 15.41 8.31 15.49
C ILE A 329 16.21 9.04 16.57
N ASN A 330 15.70 9.07 17.81
CA ASN A 330 16.33 9.78 18.91
C ASN A 330 17.68 9.17 19.28
N ASP A 331 17.78 7.84 19.34
CA ASP A 331 19.04 7.14 19.62
C ASP A 331 20.09 7.41 18.55
N MET A 332 19.70 7.40 17.26
CA MET A 332 20.60 7.76 16.16
C MET A 332 21.06 9.21 16.25
N ALA A 333 20.15 10.15 16.54
CA ALA A 333 20.49 11.57 16.65
C ALA A 333 21.48 11.82 17.79
N VAL A 334 21.21 11.25 18.98
CA VAL A 334 22.08 11.38 20.15
C VAL A 334 23.45 10.76 19.90
N ALA A 335 23.51 9.57 19.30
CA ALA A 335 24.77 8.87 19.04
C ALA A 335 25.64 9.57 17.99
N LEU A 336 25.03 10.19 16.97
CA LEU A 336 25.77 11.00 15.99
C LEU A 336 26.35 12.26 16.64
N GLY A 337 25.56 12.92 17.49
CA GLY A 337 25.84 14.26 17.98
C GLY A 337 25.68 15.33 16.88
N GLU A 338 25.73 16.61 17.27
CA GLU A 338 25.44 17.74 16.37
C GLU A 338 26.30 17.71 15.08
N ALA A 339 27.62 17.55 15.22
CA ALA A 339 28.55 17.65 14.09
C ALA A 339 28.36 16.57 13.02
N ARG A 340 28.10 15.31 13.41
CA ARG A 340 27.87 14.23 12.43
C ARG A 340 26.46 14.30 11.86
N LEU A 341 25.49 14.75 12.66
CA LEU A 341 24.12 14.95 12.19
C LEU A 341 24.04 16.06 11.13
N ASP A 342 24.83 17.13 11.25
CA ASP A 342 24.96 18.16 10.22
C ASP A 342 25.51 17.58 8.90
N GLN A 343 26.51 16.71 8.97
CA GLN A 343 27.08 16.04 7.79
C GLN A 343 26.09 15.06 7.14
N ALA A 344 25.35 14.31 7.95
CA ALA A 344 24.26 13.46 7.46
C ALA A 344 23.17 14.30 6.78
N SER A 345 22.86 15.48 7.33
CA SER A 345 21.87 16.41 6.79
C SER A 345 22.36 17.04 5.47
N ASP A 346 23.65 17.33 5.32
CA ASP A 346 24.26 17.75 4.06
C ASP A 346 24.11 16.70 2.96
N LEU A 347 24.46 15.43 3.24
CA LEU A 347 24.26 14.34 2.28
C LEU A 347 22.79 14.16 1.90
N CYS A 348 21.89 14.27 2.87
CA CYS A 348 20.44 14.24 2.64
C CYS A 348 19.99 15.40 1.74
N ALA A 349 20.44 16.62 2.03
CA ALA A 349 20.12 17.80 1.23
C ALA A 349 20.61 17.66 -0.22
N ARG A 350 21.81 17.11 -0.42
CA ARG A 350 22.36 16.78 -1.75
C ARG A 350 21.52 15.70 -2.44
N ALA A 351 21.14 14.63 -1.75
CA ALA A 351 20.26 13.60 -2.30
C ALA A 351 18.88 14.19 -2.72
N GLY A 352 18.29 15.04 -1.88
CA GLY A 352 17.03 15.71 -2.17
C GLY A 352 17.11 16.68 -3.35
N LYS A 353 18.18 17.48 -3.42
CA LYS A 353 18.36 18.52 -4.45
C LYS A 353 18.87 17.96 -5.77
N ASP A 354 19.96 17.20 -5.74
CA ASP A 354 20.73 16.83 -6.92
C ASP A 354 20.21 15.52 -7.53
N ALA A 355 19.90 14.55 -6.67
CA ALA A 355 19.35 13.24 -7.06
C ALA A 355 17.80 13.24 -7.12
N LYS A 356 17.16 14.36 -6.74
CA LYS A 356 15.69 14.50 -6.65
C LYS A 356 15.06 13.37 -5.84
N VAL A 357 15.73 12.97 -4.76
CA VAL A 357 15.22 11.94 -3.85
C VAL A 357 14.12 12.53 -3.00
N THR A 358 13.02 11.80 -2.90
CA THR A 358 11.85 12.19 -2.11
C THR A 358 11.37 11.00 -1.30
N THR A 359 10.79 11.29 -0.15
CA THR A 359 10.10 10.31 0.70
C THR A 359 8.68 10.82 0.98
N ALA A 360 7.82 9.95 1.48
CA ALA A 360 6.49 10.37 1.93
C ALA A 360 6.50 10.97 3.36
N ALA A 361 7.66 11.39 3.89
CA ALA A 361 7.75 12.06 5.17
C ALA A 361 7.69 13.59 5.07
N SER A 362 7.15 14.22 6.11
CA SER A 362 7.05 15.68 6.22
C SER A 362 7.22 16.13 7.66
N LEU A 363 7.77 17.34 7.81
CA LEU A 363 7.95 18.01 9.08
C LEU A 363 6.73 18.91 9.35
N LYS A 364 5.96 18.64 10.40
CA LYS A 364 4.72 19.38 10.70
C LYS A 364 4.98 20.65 11.51
N THR A 365 5.99 20.63 12.37
CA THR A 365 6.38 21.77 13.20
C THR A 365 7.88 21.97 13.10
N VAL A 366 8.27 23.13 12.57
CA VAL A 366 9.63 23.66 12.71
C VAL A 366 9.57 24.72 13.80
N PRO A 367 10.34 24.61 14.89
CA PRO A 367 10.52 25.73 15.80
C PRO A 367 11.03 26.91 14.96
N LYS A 368 10.21 27.97 14.79
CA LYS A 368 10.70 29.20 14.16
C LYS A 368 11.85 29.71 15.01
N ALA A 369 13.04 29.83 14.43
CA ALA A 369 14.14 30.56 15.06
C ALA A 369 13.62 31.95 15.45
N ARG A 370 13.58 32.23 16.76
CA ARG A 370 13.38 33.61 17.23
C ARG A 370 14.58 34.40 16.72
N LYS A 371 14.33 35.31 15.77
CA LYS A 371 15.33 36.27 15.28
C LYS A 371 15.83 37.15 16.40
#